data_AF-A0A4R7VJ69-F1
#
_entry.id   AF-A0A4R7VJ69-F1
#
_cell.length_a   1.000
_cell.length_b   1.000
_cell.length_c   1.000
_cell.angle_alpha   90.00
_cell.angle_beta   90.00
_cell.angle_gamma   90.00
#
_symmetry.space_group_name_H-M   'P 1'
#
loop_
_entity.id
_entity.type
_entity.pdbx_description
1 polymer ?
#
loop_
_entity_poly.entity_id
_entity_poly.type
_entity_poly.pdbx_seq_one_letter_code
_entity_poly.pdbx_strand_id
1 'polypeptide(L)'
;MADQEYEEMMARYLADIEKQSRKRLADAADLIEKFMDIAASKGVILGAEDFEYIQTIGIVAKAPGIARTLLGPIKAERDGLLSFNEIATRFPPSPHYEGCFAGPDFILMAHPSYRRGMHAINNWAPRFIDLFWRFESTGTEKYIALDENRVRIDVSGLGYFEADTWYGAPFNEDIRNIKTGITKLRPPPDLEARHISFVFANAFGLDIKWSELNGIKSFQALEMKTEDIRIELGGRYYFPARYLHAEFDLTANCFRHFDGALQLFTEEEYLQRRDSDFNMTMKNPVHIKASSTKLFKINGPLKTKDWVNFCCHFYTANPLIFEYFSGEYPKHVNETLERIRS
;
A
#
# COMPACT_ATOMS: atom_id res chain seq x y z
N MET A 1 -13.51 -28.03 20.93
CA MET A 1 -13.98 -27.16 22.04
C MET A 1 -13.42 -25.75 21.88
N ALA A 2 -12.10 -25.56 21.78
CA ALA A 2 -11.50 -24.22 21.54
C ALA A 2 -11.97 -23.56 20.23
N ASP A 3 -12.11 -24.32 19.13
CA ASP A 3 -12.55 -23.77 17.84
C ASP A 3 -14.01 -23.31 17.85
N GLN A 4 -14.88 -24.02 18.57
CA GLN A 4 -16.30 -23.67 18.69
C GLN A 4 -16.50 -22.43 19.57
N GLU A 5 -15.74 -22.31 20.66
CA GLU A 5 -15.73 -21.08 21.48
C GLU A 5 -15.17 -19.88 20.70
N TYR A 6 -14.15 -20.10 19.85
CA TYR A 6 -13.61 -19.07 18.98
C TYR A 6 -14.64 -18.62 17.92
N GLU A 7 -15.31 -19.57 17.25
CA GLU A 7 -16.37 -19.27 16.28
C GLU A 7 -17.53 -18.49 16.91
N GLU A 8 -17.98 -18.90 18.10
CA GLU A 8 -19.02 -18.17 18.85
C GLU A 8 -18.57 -16.77 19.25
N MET A 9 -17.33 -16.60 19.69
CA MET A 9 -16.74 -15.30 20.02
C MET A 9 -16.68 -14.39 18.79
N MET A 10 -16.24 -14.92 17.64
CA MET A 10 -16.18 -14.18 16.37
C MET A 10 -17.57 -13.80 15.87
N ALA A 11 -18.55 -14.70 15.95
CA ALA A 11 -19.92 -14.40 15.58
C ALA A 11 -20.51 -13.26 16.42
N ARG A 12 -20.28 -13.27 17.74
CA ARG A 12 -20.71 -12.19 18.65
C ARG A 12 -20.02 -10.87 18.32
N TYR A 13 -18.72 -10.91 18.04
CA TYR A 13 -17.94 -9.73 17.66
C TYR A 13 -18.47 -9.10 16.37
N LEU A 14 -18.72 -9.91 15.34
CA LEU A 14 -19.28 -9.43 14.06
C LEU A 14 -20.68 -8.84 14.24
N ALA A 15 -21.53 -9.46 15.05
CA ALA A 15 -22.86 -8.94 15.35
C ALA A 15 -22.81 -7.60 16.11
N ASP A 16 -21.86 -7.43 17.02
CA ASP A 16 -21.67 -6.15 17.74
C ASP A 16 -21.15 -5.05 16.80
N ILE A 17 -20.22 -5.37 15.89
CA ILE A 17 -19.78 -4.45 14.83
C ILE A 17 -20.97 -3.99 13.99
N GLU A 18 -21.80 -4.93 13.53
CA GLU A 18 -22.95 -4.60 12.68
C GLU A 18 -23.95 -3.70 13.43
N LYS A 19 -24.24 -4.03 14.69
CA LYS A 19 -25.10 -3.23 15.56
C LYS A 19 -24.53 -1.81 15.76
N GLN A 20 -23.23 -1.70 16.01
CA GLN A 20 -22.54 -0.41 16.17
C GLN A 20 -22.60 0.39 14.86
N SER A 21 -22.37 -0.26 13.72
CA SER A 21 -22.43 0.37 12.39
C SER A 21 -23.81 0.95 12.11
N ARG A 22 -24.87 0.16 12.31
CA ARG A 22 -26.26 0.63 12.17
C ARG A 22 -26.57 1.83 13.07
N LYS A 23 -26.12 1.78 14.33
CA LYS A 23 -26.31 2.90 15.27
C LYS A 23 -25.58 4.15 14.78
N ARG A 24 -24.32 4.03 14.37
CA ARG A 24 -23.51 5.16 13.90
C ARG A 24 -24.07 5.80 12.63
N LEU A 25 -24.59 5.00 11.72
CA LEU A 25 -25.27 5.51 10.52
C LEU A 25 -26.57 6.24 10.87
N ALA A 26 -27.37 5.70 11.79
CA ALA A 26 -28.59 6.35 12.27
C ALA A 26 -28.29 7.68 12.98
N ASP A 27 -27.27 7.73 13.83
CA ASP A 27 -26.81 8.95 14.52
C ASP A 27 -26.29 10.02 13.53
N ALA A 28 -25.99 9.65 12.28
CA ALA A 28 -25.43 10.52 11.25
C ALA A 28 -26.37 10.74 10.06
N ALA A 29 -27.68 10.49 10.23
CA ALA A 29 -28.67 10.61 9.15
C ALA A 29 -28.62 11.99 8.46
N ASP A 30 -28.60 13.09 9.24
CA ASP A 30 -28.55 14.46 8.69
C ASP A 30 -27.28 14.71 7.86
N LEU A 31 -26.14 14.15 8.29
CA LEU A 31 -24.87 14.24 7.57
C LEU A 31 -24.94 13.49 6.24
N ILE A 32 -25.53 12.29 6.26
CA ILE A 32 -25.72 11.44 5.08
C ILE A 32 -26.63 12.14 4.08
N GLU A 33 -27.79 12.65 4.51
CA GLU A 33 -28.73 13.38 3.65
C GLU A 33 -28.07 14.61 3.01
N LYS A 34 -27.39 15.44 3.81
CA LYS A 34 -26.63 16.59 3.30
C LYS A 34 -25.59 16.17 2.26
N PHE A 35 -24.88 15.07 2.50
CA PHE A 35 -23.86 14.59 1.57
C PHE A 35 -24.48 14.02 0.28
N MET A 36 -25.62 13.34 0.36
CA MET A 36 -26.36 12.87 -0.82
C MET A 36 -26.74 14.04 -1.74
N ASP A 37 -27.18 15.18 -1.20
CA ASP A 37 -27.47 16.38 -1.98
C ASP A 37 -26.22 16.92 -2.70
N ILE A 38 -25.07 16.96 -1.98
CA ILE A 38 -23.79 17.38 -2.55
C ILE A 38 -23.37 16.44 -3.68
N ALA A 39 -23.48 15.12 -3.46
CA ALA A 39 -23.14 14.11 -4.46
C ALA A 39 -24.05 14.24 -5.69
N ALA A 40 -25.36 14.40 -5.48
CA ALA A 40 -26.34 14.55 -6.55
C ALA A 40 -26.09 15.81 -7.38
N SER A 41 -25.70 16.92 -6.75
CA SER A 41 -25.32 18.16 -7.45
C SER A 41 -24.13 17.98 -8.41
N LYS A 42 -23.32 16.94 -8.20
CA LYS A 42 -22.17 16.56 -9.04
C LYS A 42 -22.45 15.33 -9.91
N GLY A 43 -23.70 14.86 -9.97
CA GLY A 43 -24.12 13.75 -10.81
C GLY A 43 -23.91 12.36 -10.22
N VAL A 44 -23.67 12.23 -8.91
CA VAL A 44 -23.58 10.95 -8.21
C VAL A 44 -24.85 10.76 -7.38
N ILE A 45 -25.67 9.78 -7.75
CA ILE A 45 -26.88 9.42 -6.99
C ILE A 45 -26.50 8.32 -6.01
N LEU A 46 -26.78 8.53 -4.73
CA LEU A 46 -26.49 7.59 -3.65
C LEU A 46 -27.78 7.23 -2.91
N GLY A 47 -27.90 5.99 -2.49
CA GLY A 47 -28.91 5.49 -1.57
C GLY A 47 -28.36 5.27 -0.16
N ALA A 48 -29.20 4.88 0.79
CA ALA A 48 -28.76 4.61 2.17
C ALA A 48 -27.79 3.41 2.25
N GLU A 49 -27.92 2.46 1.33
CA GLU A 49 -27.08 1.27 1.17
C GLU A 49 -25.64 1.57 0.72
N ASP A 50 -25.41 2.76 0.15
CA ASP A 50 -24.09 3.21 -0.30
C ASP A 50 -23.23 3.72 0.85
N PHE A 51 -23.80 3.82 2.06
CA PHE A 51 -23.10 4.30 3.25
C PHE A 51 -22.76 3.15 4.19
N GLU A 52 -21.57 3.22 4.78
CA GLU A 52 -21.09 2.25 5.74
C GLU A 52 -20.30 2.96 6.83
N TYR A 53 -20.47 2.53 8.09
CA TYR A 53 -19.55 2.90 9.15
C TYR A 53 -18.45 1.85 9.27
N ILE A 54 -17.21 2.30 9.08
CA ILE A 54 -16.01 1.48 9.23
C ILE A 54 -15.23 2.02 10.43
N GLN A 55 -15.09 1.22 11.49
CA GLN A 55 -14.51 1.66 12.77
C GLN A 55 -13.15 2.36 12.65
N THR A 56 -12.30 1.92 11.71
CA THR A 56 -10.95 2.47 11.48
C THR A 56 -10.95 3.74 10.60
N ILE A 57 -12.07 4.06 9.95
CA ILE A 57 -12.17 5.15 8.99
C ILE A 57 -13.16 6.22 9.45
N GLY A 58 -14.39 5.83 9.78
CA GLY A 58 -15.53 6.72 9.99
C GLY A 58 -16.71 6.33 9.10
N ILE A 59 -17.50 7.32 8.69
CA ILE A 59 -18.67 7.15 7.82
C ILE A 59 -18.21 7.33 6.39
N VAL A 60 -18.40 6.30 5.58
CA VAL A 60 -17.89 6.21 4.21
C VAL A 60 -19.04 6.09 3.24
N ALA A 61 -19.03 6.93 2.21
CA ALA A 61 -19.88 6.80 1.04
C ALA A 61 -19.14 6.00 -0.05
N LYS A 62 -19.86 5.08 -0.70
CA LYS A 62 -19.32 4.16 -1.70
C LYS A 62 -20.07 4.30 -3.00
N ALA A 63 -19.36 4.60 -4.08
CA ALA A 63 -19.87 4.46 -5.44
C ALA A 63 -18.70 4.40 -6.43
N PRO A 64 -18.83 3.68 -7.56
CA PRO A 64 -17.77 3.63 -8.57
C PRO A 64 -17.31 5.03 -9.01
N GLY A 65 -16.03 5.33 -8.82
CA GLY A 65 -15.42 6.61 -9.23
C GLY A 65 -15.87 7.85 -8.44
N ILE A 66 -16.60 7.69 -7.32
CA ILE A 66 -17.12 8.81 -6.51
C ILE A 66 -16.04 9.85 -6.18
N ALA A 67 -14.84 9.42 -5.80
CA ALA A 67 -13.79 10.35 -5.39
C ALA A 67 -13.35 11.26 -6.54
N ARG A 68 -13.21 10.70 -7.76
CA ARG A 68 -12.87 11.49 -8.96
C ARG A 68 -13.99 12.44 -9.34
N THR A 69 -15.23 11.96 -9.33
CA THR A 69 -16.39 12.78 -9.69
C THR A 69 -16.54 13.97 -8.73
N LEU A 70 -16.37 13.74 -7.42
CA LEU A 70 -16.48 14.81 -6.43
C LEU A 70 -15.28 15.77 -6.42
N LEU A 71 -14.06 15.27 -6.68
CA LEU A 71 -12.86 16.09 -6.83
C LEU A 71 -12.92 17.02 -8.06
N GLY A 72 -13.74 16.65 -9.05
CA GLY A 72 -13.91 17.38 -10.29
C GLY A 72 -12.72 17.20 -11.25
N PRO A 73 -12.70 17.94 -12.37
CA PRO A 73 -11.67 17.80 -13.40
C PRO A 73 -10.26 17.98 -12.81
N ILE A 74 -9.45 16.94 -12.89
CA ILE A 74 -8.04 16.92 -12.49
C ILE A 74 -7.28 16.12 -13.54
N LYS A 75 -6.08 16.57 -13.90
CA LYS A 75 -5.28 15.86 -14.89
C LYS A 75 -4.73 14.57 -14.27
N ALA A 76 -5.14 13.44 -14.84
CA ALA A 76 -4.56 12.15 -14.51
C ALA A 76 -3.41 11.83 -15.46
N GLU A 77 -2.36 11.22 -14.91
CA GLU A 77 -1.28 10.64 -15.69
C GLU A 77 -1.77 9.35 -16.39
N ARG A 78 -1.01 8.88 -17.39
CA ARG A 78 -1.36 7.66 -18.15
C ARG A 78 -1.47 6.40 -17.26
N ASP A 79 -0.79 6.42 -16.13
CA ASP A 79 -0.78 5.36 -15.12
C ASP A 79 -1.90 5.53 -14.07
N GLY A 80 -2.82 6.46 -14.28
CA GLY A 80 -3.97 6.74 -13.40
C GLY A 80 -3.64 7.61 -12.19
N LEU A 81 -2.36 7.86 -11.91
CA LEU A 81 -1.95 8.66 -10.77
C LEU A 81 -2.35 10.14 -10.93
N LEU A 82 -2.58 10.79 -9.81
CA LEU A 82 -2.89 12.22 -9.72
C LEU A 82 -1.72 12.96 -9.09
N SER A 83 -1.50 14.21 -9.53
CA SER A 83 -0.50 15.09 -8.92
C SER A 83 -0.85 15.36 -7.46
N PHE A 84 0.08 15.05 -6.55
CA PHE A 84 -0.10 15.29 -5.12
C PHE A 84 -0.35 16.77 -4.83
N ASN A 85 0.44 17.65 -5.44
CA ASN A 85 0.33 19.09 -5.25
C ASN A 85 -1.00 19.62 -5.78
N GLU A 86 -1.48 19.13 -6.93
CA GLU A 86 -2.76 19.56 -7.47
C GLU A 86 -3.93 19.16 -6.56
N ILE A 87 -3.91 17.94 -6.01
CA ILE A 87 -4.91 17.54 -5.00
C ILE A 87 -4.79 18.45 -3.76
N ALA A 88 -3.58 18.62 -3.23
CA ALA A 88 -3.30 19.38 -2.01
C ALA A 88 -3.78 20.84 -2.08
N THR A 89 -3.81 21.46 -3.27
CA THR A 89 -4.35 22.82 -3.45
C THR A 89 -5.86 22.91 -3.25
N ARG A 90 -6.59 21.81 -3.48
CA ARG A 90 -8.05 21.75 -3.38
C ARG A 90 -8.50 21.11 -2.05
N PHE A 91 -7.78 20.07 -1.64
CA PHE A 91 -7.99 19.30 -0.41
C PHE A 91 -6.64 19.21 0.29
N PRO A 92 -6.35 20.06 1.29
CA PRO A 92 -5.07 19.99 2.00
C PRO A 92 -4.88 18.62 2.68
N PRO A 93 -3.65 18.11 2.73
CA PRO A 93 -3.30 16.96 3.57
C PRO A 93 -3.82 17.12 5.00
N SER A 94 -4.52 16.11 5.52
CA SER A 94 -4.98 16.16 6.90
C SER A 94 -3.79 16.06 7.87
N PRO A 95 -3.65 16.99 8.84
CA PRO A 95 -2.61 16.85 9.86
C PRO A 95 -2.95 15.78 10.92
N HIS A 96 -4.21 15.34 10.98
CA HIS A 96 -4.71 14.40 11.99
C HIS A 96 -4.95 12.99 11.45
N TYR A 97 -5.08 12.84 10.12
CA TYR A 97 -5.40 11.57 9.47
C TYR A 97 -4.37 11.29 8.38
N GLU A 98 -3.51 10.30 8.62
CA GLU A 98 -2.55 9.84 7.62
C GLU A 98 -3.27 9.34 6.37
N GLY A 99 -2.70 9.58 5.19
CA GLY A 99 -3.29 9.15 3.92
C GLY A 99 -4.61 9.80 3.55
N CYS A 100 -4.99 10.89 4.21
CA CYS A 100 -6.22 11.62 3.94
C CYS A 100 -5.93 13.04 3.45
N PHE A 101 -6.77 13.53 2.54
CA PHE A 101 -6.88 14.95 2.20
C PHE A 101 -8.23 15.47 2.68
N ALA A 102 -8.22 16.45 3.57
CA ALA A 102 -9.41 16.95 4.23
C ALA A 102 -10.04 18.09 3.43
N GLY A 103 -11.23 17.85 2.87
CA GLY A 103 -12.08 18.87 2.27
C GLY A 103 -13.14 19.36 3.25
N PRO A 104 -13.95 20.36 2.84
CA PRO A 104 -15.00 20.93 3.68
C PRO A 104 -16.15 19.94 3.95
N ASP A 105 -16.54 19.16 2.94
CA ASP A 105 -17.72 18.29 3.01
C ASP A 105 -17.38 16.80 3.02
N PHE A 106 -16.17 16.44 2.61
CA PHE A 106 -15.69 15.06 2.59
C PHE A 106 -14.17 15.00 2.59
N ILE A 107 -13.65 13.81 2.87
CA ILE A 107 -12.24 13.46 2.95
C ILE A 107 -11.93 12.48 1.80
N LEU A 108 -10.95 12.85 0.98
CA LEU A 108 -10.33 11.94 0.02
C LEU A 108 -9.31 11.07 0.74
N MET A 109 -9.25 9.80 0.36
CA MET A 109 -8.34 8.82 0.95
C MET A 109 -7.34 8.34 -0.11
N ALA A 110 -6.12 8.02 0.33
CA ALA A 110 -5.14 7.31 -0.49
C ALA A 110 -5.68 5.92 -0.89
N HIS A 111 -5.08 5.29 -1.90
CA HIS A 111 -5.53 3.98 -2.38
C HIS A 111 -5.53 2.90 -1.27
N PRO A 112 -6.53 2.01 -1.18
CA PRO A 112 -6.65 1.00 -0.10
C PRO A 112 -5.42 0.09 0.08
N SER A 113 -4.64 -0.12 -0.98
CA SER A 113 -3.44 -0.97 -0.95
C SER A 113 -2.32 -0.48 -0.02
N TYR A 114 -2.37 0.78 0.43
CA TYR A 114 -1.45 1.27 1.46
C TYR A 114 -1.80 0.79 2.88
N ARG A 115 -3.00 0.25 3.09
CA ARG A 115 -3.45 -0.24 4.40
C ARG A 115 -2.79 -1.56 4.77
N ARG A 116 -2.84 -1.91 6.05
CA ARG A 116 -2.30 -3.18 6.54
C ARG A 116 -2.94 -4.36 5.83
N GLY A 117 -2.11 -5.27 5.33
CA GLY A 117 -2.56 -6.43 4.54
C GLY A 117 -3.24 -6.06 3.21
N MET A 118 -3.18 -4.80 2.77
CA MET A 118 -3.87 -4.28 1.58
C MET A 118 -5.40 -4.38 1.68
N HIS A 119 -5.94 -4.52 2.89
CA HIS A 119 -7.38 -4.63 3.12
C HIS A 119 -8.03 -3.25 3.27
N ALA A 120 -9.18 -3.10 2.61
CA ALA A 120 -9.87 -1.83 2.48
C ALA A 120 -10.47 -1.28 3.78
N ILE A 121 -10.62 -2.11 4.83
CA ILE A 121 -11.15 -1.74 6.14
C ILE A 121 -10.07 -1.52 7.20
N ASN A 122 -8.81 -1.80 6.88
CA ASN A 122 -7.73 -1.64 7.84
C ASN A 122 -7.23 -0.18 7.89
N ASN A 123 -6.51 0.15 8.95
CA ASN A 123 -5.87 1.46 9.08
C ASN A 123 -4.66 1.61 8.14
N TRP A 124 -4.22 2.85 7.95
CA TRP A 124 -3.02 3.23 7.22
C TRP A 124 -1.76 2.85 8.00
N ALA A 125 -1.45 1.56 7.97
CA ALA A 125 -0.16 1.05 8.38
C ALA A 125 0.42 0.28 7.19
N PRO A 126 1.59 0.69 6.68
CA PRO A 126 2.63 1.41 7.43
C PRO A 126 2.78 2.92 7.15
N ARG A 127 3.65 3.58 7.93
CA ARG A 127 4.13 4.98 7.82
C ARG A 127 4.62 5.43 6.43
N PHE A 128 4.60 4.58 5.40
CA PHE A 128 4.92 4.98 4.03
C PHE A 128 4.13 6.23 3.60
N ILE A 129 2.81 6.23 3.83
CA ILE A 129 1.95 7.32 3.37
C ILE A 129 2.25 8.63 4.12
N ASP A 130 2.50 8.54 5.43
CA ASP A 130 2.92 9.67 6.28
C ASP A 130 4.25 10.27 5.79
N LEU A 131 5.24 9.41 5.55
CA LEU A 131 6.54 9.83 5.02
C LEU A 131 6.40 10.45 3.63
N PHE A 132 5.56 9.88 2.77
CA PHE A 132 5.31 10.38 1.41
C PHE A 132 4.63 11.76 1.44
N TRP A 133 3.67 11.97 2.35
CA TRP A 133 3.03 13.28 2.57
C TRP A 133 4.03 14.34 2.99
N ARG A 134 4.84 14.05 4.00
CA ARG A 134 5.78 15.00 4.60
C ARG A 134 7.04 15.23 3.77
N PHE A 135 7.30 14.35 2.80
CA PHE A 135 8.51 14.44 1.98
C PHE A 135 8.41 15.62 1.02
N GLU A 136 9.27 16.62 1.24
CA GLU A 136 9.41 17.78 0.38
C GLU A 136 10.87 17.88 -0.09
N SER A 137 11.06 18.02 -1.39
CA SER A 137 12.38 18.15 -2.01
C SER A 137 12.28 19.05 -3.24
N THR A 138 13.28 19.91 -3.41
CA THR A 138 13.31 20.86 -4.54
C THR A 138 13.49 20.10 -5.86
N GLY A 139 12.64 20.43 -6.85
CA GLY A 139 12.68 19.80 -8.17
C GLY A 139 12.05 18.40 -8.21
N THR A 140 11.32 18.01 -7.17
CA THR A 140 10.65 16.71 -7.08
C THR A 140 9.14 16.83 -7.28
N GLU A 141 8.57 15.96 -8.09
CA GLU A 141 7.13 15.86 -8.33
C GLU A 141 6.59 14.55 -7.75
N LYS A 142 5.54 14.66 -6.93
CA LYS A 142 4.87 13.53 -6.27
C LYS A 142 3.54 13.26 -6.95
N TYR A 143 3.25 11.98 -7.18
CA TYR A 143 1.97 11.51 -7.69
C TYR A 143 1.47 10.33 -6.85
N ILE A 144 0.15 10.24 -6.69
CA ILE A 144 -0.47 9.22 -5.85
C ILE A 144 -1.81 8.75 -6.40
N ALA A 145 -2.14 7.49 -6.13
CA ALA A 145 -3.44 6.89 -6.35
C ALA A 145 -4.36 7.18 -5.15
N LEU A 146 -5.61 7.52 -5.45
CA LEU A 146 -6.67 7.70 -4.47
C LEU A 146 -7.53 6.44 -4.38
N ASP A 147 -8.29 6.32 -3.29
CA ASP A 147 -9.43 5.43 -3.23
C ASP A 147 -10.55 5.98 -4.11
N GLU A 148 -10.63 5.49 -5.35
CA GLU A 148 -11.54 6.08 -6.34
C GLU A 148 -13.02 5.84 -6.02
N ASN A 149 -13.31 4.78 -5.26
CA ASN A 149 -14.66 4.28 -5.06
C ASN A 149 -15.24 4.66 -3.69
N ARG A 150 -14.47 5.35 -2.84
CA ARG A 150 -14.88 5.68 -1.48
C ARG A 150 -14.41 7.06 -1.07
N VAL A 151 -15.26 7.77 -0.35
CA VAL A 151 -14.90 8.99 0.38
C VAL A 151 -15.45 8.93 1.79
N ARG A 152 -14.74 9.54 2.74
CA ARG A 152 -15.22 9.67 4.12
C ARG A 152 -15.99 10.99 4.26
N ILE A 153 -17.14 10.99 4.93
CA ILE A 153 -18.05 12.15 4.99
C ILE A 153 -18.11 12.81 6.37
N ASP A 154 -17.73 12.12 7.43
CA ASP A 154 -17.64 12.67 8.78
C ASP A 154 -16.32 13.45 8.97
N VAL A 155 -16.21 14.60 8.30
CA VAL A 155 -14.99 15.44 8.29
C VAL A 155 -14.49 15.81 9.70
N SER A 156 -15.41 16.08 10.62
CA SER A 156 -15.13 16.39 12.03
C SER A 156 -15.13 15.17 12.94
N GLY A 157 -15.26 13.96 12.38
CA GLY A 157 -15.31 12.72 13.14
C GLY A 157 -13.97 12.36 13.76
N LEU A 158 -13.99 11.45 14.74
CA LEU A 158 -12.75 10.95 15.35
C LEU A 158 -11.94 10.15 14.31
N GLY A 159 -10.62 10.20 14.42
CA GLY A 159 -9.73 9.34 13.63
C GLY A 159 -9.20 8.19 14.46
N TYR A 160 -8.80 7.13 13.77
CA TYR A 160 -8.02 6.08 14.36
C TYR A 160 -6.53 6.46 14.26
N PHE A 161 -5.83 6.49 15.40
CA PHE A 161 -4.40 6.72 15.45
C PHE A 161 -3.69 5.44 15.86
N GLU A 162 -2.68 5.05 15.09
CA GLU A 162 -1.87 3.88 15.36
C GLU A 162 -0.41 4.28 15.52
N ALA A 163 0.11 4.12 16.74
CA ALA A 163 1.49 4.45 17.08
C ALA A 163 2.46 3.31 16.66
N ASP A 164 2.36 2.84 15.42
CA ASP A 164 3.26 1.81 14.89
C ASP A 164 4.58 2.47 14.46
N THR A 165 5.71 1.97 14.95
CA THR A 165 7.02 2.52 14.65
C THR A 165 7.85 1.52 13.89
N TRP A 166 8.14 1.87 12.64
CA TRP A 166 9.08 1.16 11.78
C TRP A 166 10.23 2.11 11.42
N TYR A 167 11.45 1.59 11.32
CA TYR A 167 12.64 2.36 10.97
C TYR A 167 13.21 1.88 9.65
N GLY A 168 13.80 2.76 8.84
CA GLY A 168 14.58 2.34 7.68
C GLY A 168 15.85 1.58 8.09
N ALA A 169 16.29 0.65 7.25
CA ALA A 169 17.59 0.00 7.42
C ALA A 169 18.73 1.01 7.24
N PRO A 170 19.84 0.91 7.99
CA PRO A 170 21.06 1.60 7.59
C PRO A 170 21.50 1.04 6.24
N PHE A 171 21.78 1.94 5.30
CA PHE A 171 22.34 1.58 4.01
C PHE A 171 23.39 2.61 3.63
N ASN A 172 24.64 2.17 3.54
CA ASN A 172 25.79 3.03 3.27
C ASN A 172 26.45 2.71 1.93
N GLU A 173 25.87 1.80 1.13
CA GLU A 173 26.46 1.47 -0.16
C GLU A 173 26.30 2.62 -1.15
N ASP A 174 27.37 2.83 -1.89
CA ASP A 174 27.36 3.66 -3.07
C ASP A 174 26.65 2.91 -4.20
N ILE A 175 25.48 3.40 -4.62
CA ILE A 175 24.67 2.78 -5.68
C ILE A 175 25.49 2.50 -6.94
N ARG A 176 26.50 3.32 -7.23
CA ARG A 176 27.40 3.15 -8.39
C ARG A 176 28.16 1.82 -8.34
N ASN A 177 28.45 1.32 -7.15
CA ASN A 177 29.21 0.09 -6.91
C ASN A 177 28.32 -1.17 -6.79
N ILE A 178 27.00 -1.01 -6.73
CA ILE A 178 26.08 -2.14 -6.69
C ILE A 178 26.18 -2.91 -8.00
N LYS A 179 26.49 -4.20 -7.90
CA LYS A 179 26.59 -5.10 -9.05
C LYS A 179 25.22 -5.36 -9.65
N THR A 180 25.16 -5.38 -10.98
CA THR A 180 23.96 -5.86 -11.69
C THR A 180 23.73 -7.33 -11.40
N GLY A 181 22.47 -7.75 -11.29
CA GLY A 181 22.14 -9.12 -10.97
C GLY A 181 20.76 -9.24 -10.34
N ILE A 182 20.43 -10.46 -9.92
CA ILE A 182 19.20 -10.78 -9.20
C ILE A 182 19.57 -11.34 -7.84
N THR A 183 18.94 -10.82 -6.80
CA THR A 183 18.96 -11.36 -5.44
C THR A 183 17.56 -11.89 -5.13
N LYS A 184 17.49 -13.11 -4.60
CA LYS A 184 16.24 -13.72 -4.14
C LYS A 184 16.34 -13.98 -2.65
N LEU A 185 15.58 -13.25 -1.86
CA LEU A 185 15.50 -13.44 -0.41
C LEU A 185 14.23 -14.20 -0.07
N ARG A 186 14.35 -15.16 0.85
CA ARG A 186 13.25 -16.01 1.31
C ARG A 186 13.32 -16.10 2.83
N PRO A 187 12.17 -16.19 3.52
CA PRO A 187 12.20 -16.54 4.93
C PRO A 187 12.92 -17.88 5.17
N PRO A 188 13.47 -18.12 6.37
CA PRO A 188 14.13 -19.37 6.69
C PRO A 188 13.21 -20.59 6.45
N PRO A 189 13.70 -21.65 5.78
CA PRO A 189 12.87 -22.79 5.35
C PRO A 189 12.41 -23.68 6.51
N ASP A 190 13.00 -23.53 7.69
CA ASP A 190 12.64 -24.25 8.92
C ASP A 190 11.38 -23.70 9.60
N LEU A 191 10.88 -22.53 9.17
CA LEU A 191 9.75 -21.87 9.80
C LEU A 191 8.39 -22.40 9.27
N GLU A 192 7.50 -22.73 10.20
CA GLU A 192 6.09 -23.01 9.92
C GLU A 192 5.34 -21.75 9.42
N ALA A 193 4.23 -21.96 8.70
CA ALA A 193 3.41 -20.88 8.12
C ALA A 193 2.97 -19.82 9.14
N ARG A 194 2.64 -20.20 10.37
CA ARG A 194 2.27 -19.25 11.44
C ARG A 194 3.44 -18.33 11.82
N HIS A 195 4.67 -18.81 11.76
CA HIS A 195 5.87 -18.01 12.03
C HIS A 195 6.18 -17.08 10.85
N ILE A 196 5.95 -17.52 9.61
CA ILE A 196 6.03 -16.67 8.42
C ILE A 196 5.01 -15.53 8.48
N SER A 197 3.77 -15.85 8.86
CA SER A 197 2.72 -14.85 9.05
C SER A 197 3.10 -13.82 10.11
N PHE A 198 3.58 -14.30 11.26
CA PHE A 198 3.92 -13.44 12.41
C PHE A 198 5.17 -12.58 12.18
N VAL A 199 6.26 -13.15 11.66
CA VAL A 199 7.58 -12.49 11.58
C VAL A 199 7.82 -11.82 10.24
N PHE A 200 7.28 -12.38 9.15
CA PHE A 200 7.53 -11.92 7.78
C PHE A 200 6.29 -11.33 7.10
N ALA A 201 5.20 -11.12 7.85
CA ALA A 201 3.93 -10.58 7.34
C ALA A 201 3.46 -11.29 6.05
N ASN A 202 3.51 -12.62 6.08
CA ASN A 202 3.13 -13.48 4.97
C ASN A 202 3.95 -13.23 3.68
N ALA A 203 5.18 -12.73 3.79
CA ALA A 203 6.07 -12.65 2.63
C ALA A 203 6.55 -14.05 2.24
N PHE A 204 6.20 -14.48 1.02
CA PHE A 204 6.81 -15.66 0.40
C PHE A 204 8.27 -15.39 0.06
N GLY A 205 8.56 -14.18 -0.42
CA GLY A 205 9.91 -13.77 -0.78
C GLY A 205 9.99 -12.33 -1.27
N LEU A 206 11.23 -11.84 -1.32
CA LEU A 206 11.58 -10.55 -1.89
C LEU A 206 12.63 -10.78 -2.98
N ASP A 207 12.21 -10.60 -4.23
CA ASP A 207 13.12 -10.63 -5.37
C ASP A 207 13.58 -9.20 -5.67
N ILE A 208 14.87 -9.01 -5.89
CA ILE A 208 15.48 -7.72 -6.23
C ILE A 208 16.34 -7.89 -7.47
N LYS A 209 16.29 -6.91 -8.38
CA LYS A 209 17.10 -6.86 -9.58
C LYS A 209 17.73 -5.50 -9.76
N TRP A 210 19.03 -5.51 -10.06
CA TRP A 210 19.74 -4.37 -10.59
C TRP A 210 20.13 -4.62 -12.04
N SER A 211 19.82 -3.67 -12.90
CA SER A 211 20.33 -3.60 -14.27
C SER A 211 20.97 -2.23 -14.51
N GLU A 212 21.78 -2.12 -15.56
CA GLU A 212 22.41 -0.87 -15.93
C GLU A 212 22.34 -0.71 -17.45
N LEU A 213 21.95 0.48 -17.89
CA LEU A 213 21.90 0.85 -19.29
C LEU A 213 22.13 2.35 -19.44
N ASN A 214 23.06 2.75 -20.32
CA ASN A 214 23.33 4.15 -20.66
C ASN A 214 23.57 5.06 -19.44
N GLY A 215 24.34 4.60 -18.46
CA GLY A 215 24.66 5.38 -17.26
C GLY A 215 23.52 5.46 -16.24
N ILE A 216 22.44 4.71 -16.43
CA ILE A 216 21.31 4.60 -15.50
C ILE A 216 21.30 3.20 -14.90
N LYS A 217 21.35 3.11 -13.57
CA LYS A 217 21.10 1.86 -12.85
C LYS A 217 19.62 1.78 -12.51
N SER A 218 18.95 0.71 -12.94
CA SER A 218 17.55 0.44 -12.61
C SER A 218 17.48 -0.59 -11.48
N PHE A 219 16.74 -0.23 -10.43
CA PHE A 219 16.37 -1.11 -9.34
C PHE A 219 14.94 -1.57 -9.53
N GLN A 220 14.70 -2.86 -9.37
CA GLN A 220 13.37 -3.43 -9.32
C GLN A 220 13.28 -4.35 -8.10
N ALA A 221 12.18 -4.26 -7.34
CA ALA A 221 11.90 -5.17 -6.24
C ALA A 221 10.46 -5.68 -6.30
N LEU A 222 10.25 -6.94 -5.95
CA LEU A 222 8.93 -7.58 -5.90
C LEU A 222 8.83 -8.41 -4.63
N GLU A 223 7.96 -7.98 -3.71
CA GLU A 223 7.53 -8.78 -2.58
C GLU A 223 6.30 -9.59 -2.99
N MET A 224 6.43 -10.91 -3.03
CA MET A 224 5.30 -11.82 -3.19
C MET A 224 4.79 -12.25 -1.83
N LYS A 225 3.46 -12.27 -1.65
CA LYS A 225 2.84 -12.84 -0.45
C LYS A 225 2.62 -14.34 -0.61
N THR A 226 2.42 -15.05 0.50
CA THR A 226 2.03 -16.46 0.54
C THR A 226 0.59 -16.65 0.02
N GLU A 227 0.23 -17.90 -0.28
CA GLU A 227 -1.01 -18.26 -1.01
C GLU A 227 -2.31 -18.01 -0.24
N ASP A 228 -2.22 -17.81 1.07
CA ASP A 228 -3.29 -17.43 1.98
C ASP A 228 -3.70 -15.96 1.84
N ILE A 229 -2.84 -15.12 1.26
CA ILE A 229 -3.13 -13.71 1.04
C ILE A 229 -3.74 -13.52 -0.35
N ARG A 230 -5.00 -13.13 -0.37
CA ARG A 230 -5.77 -12.92 -1.61
C ARG A 230 -6.56 -11.62 -1.54
N ILE A 231 -6.69 -10.95 -2.68
CA ILE A 231 -7.54 -9.79 -2.85
C ILE A 231 -8.68 -10.16 -3.80
N GLU A 232 -9.91 -9.91 -3.38
CA GLU A 232 -11.08 -10.05 -4.24
C GLU A 232 -11.33 -8.77 -5.03
N LEU A 233 -11.41 -8.88 -6.35
CA LEU A 233 -11.79 -7.79 -7.25
C LEU A 233 -12.75 -8.32 -8.31
N GLY A 234 -13.95 -7.73 -8.36
CA GLY A 234 -14.97 -8.11 -9.34
C GLY A 234 -15.38 -9.60 -9.27
N GLY A 235 -15.44 -10.17 -8.05
CA GLY A 235 -15.79 -11.58 -7.83
C GLY A 235 -14.68 -12.58 -8.18
N ARG A 236 -13.45 -12.12 -8.41
CA ARG A 236 -12.28 -12.98 -8.65
C ARG A 236 -11.19 -12.72 -7.62
N TYR A 237 -10.50 -13.77 -7.22
CA TYR A 237 -9.37 -13.68 -6.29
C TYR A 237 -8.04 -13.55 -7.03
N TYR A 238 -7.20 -12.66 -6.52
CA TYR A 238 -5.86 -12.42 -7.02
C TYR A 238 -4.83 -12.51 -5.90
N PHE A 239 -3.63 -12.95 -6.26
CA PHE A 239 -2.46 -12.96 -5.37
C PHE A 239 -1.72 -11.64 -5.51
N PRO A 240 -1.65 -10.82 -4.45
CA PRO A 240 -1.01 -9.53 -4.51
C PRO A 240 0.51 -9.63 -4.37
N ALA A 241 1.21 -8.74 -5.07
CA ALA A 241 2.62 -8.48 -4.86
C ALA A 241 2.92 -6.99 -4.89
N ARG A 242 3.78 -6.55 -3.97
CA ARG A 242 4.22 -5.16 -3.90
C ARG A 242 5.46 -4.99 -4.78
N TYR A 243 5.37 -4.10 -5.76
CA TYR A 243 6.43 -3.85 -6.72
C TYR A 243 7.01 -2.44 -6.53
N LEU A 244 8.33 -2.33 -6.56
CA LEU A 244 9.05 -1.05 -6.60
C LEU A 244 9.95 -1.00 -7.84
N HIS A 245 10.06 0.19 -8.42
CA HIS A 245 11.03 0.51 -9.46
C HIS A 245 11.71 1.85 -9.16
N ALA A 246 13.01 1.92 -9.37
CA ALA A 246 13.77 3.15 -9.25
C ALA A 246 14.85 3.26 -10.33
N GLU A 247 15.14 4.49 -10.76
CA GLU A 247 16.23 4.77 -11.69
C GLU A 247 17.25 5.70 -11.04
N PHE A 248 18.48 5.22 -10.91
CA PHE A 248 19.62 5.97 -10.38
C PHE A 248 20.48 6.48 -11.53
N ASP A 249 20.68 7.79 -11.60
CA ASP A 249 21.55 8.43 -12.57
C ASP A 249 22.98 8.46 -12.03
N LEU A 250 23.91 7.74 -12.69
CA LEU A 250 25.30 7.65 -12.25
C LEU A 250 26.05 8.98 -12.36
N THR A 251 25.60 9.88 -13.24
CA THR A 251 26.21 11.20 -13.43
C THR A 251 25.69 12.19 -12.39
N ALA A 252 24.37 12.26 -12.21
CA ALA A 252 23.75 13.14 -11.21
C ALA A 252 23.91 12.63 -9.77
N ASN A 253 24.26 11.34 -9.61
CA ASN A 253 24.44 10.67 -8.32
C ASN A 253 23.20 10.73 -7.42
N CYS A 254 22.03 10.57 -8.03
CA CYS A 254 20.74 10.51 -7.33
C CYS A 254 19.74 9.65 -8.10
N PHE A 255 18.69 9.20 -7.41
CA PHE A 255 17.53 8.67 -8.09
C PHE A 255 16.80 9.80 -8.81
N ARG A 256 16.38 9.55 -10.06
CA ARG A 256 15.60 10.50 -10.88
C ARG A 256 14.13 10.10 -11.02
N HIS A 257 13.83 8.84 -10.70
CA HIS A 257 12.51 8.26 -10.78
C HIS A 257 12.40 7.16 -9.72
N PHE A 258 11.29 7.12 -9.01
CA PHE A 258 10.96 6.09 -8.05
C PHE A 258 9.45 5.90 -8.03
N ASP A 259 8.97 4.70 -8.32
CA ASP A 259 7.55 4.39 -8.28
C ASP A 259 7.28 3.04 -7.62
N GLY A 260 6.03 2.86 -7.22
CA GLY A 260 5.56 1.64 -6.62
C GLY A 260 4.17 1.28 -7.10
N ALA A 261 3.93 -0.01 -7.21
CA ALA A 261 2.69 -0.57 -7.72
C ALA A 261 2.26 -1.80 -6.93
N LEU A 262 0.96 -2.09 -7.00
CA LEU A 262 0.42 -3.40 -6.65
C LEU A 262 0.28 -4.21 -7.93
N GLN A 263 0.92 -5.37 -7.99
CA GLN A 263 0.72 -6.36 -9.03
C GLN A 263 -0.25 -7.43 -8.52
N LEU A 264 -1.21 -7.78 -9.36
CA LEU A 264 -2.24 -8.76 -9.07
C LEU A 264 -2.11 -9.91 -10.06
N PHE A 265 -1.78 -11.07 -9.52
CA PHE A 265 -1.60 -12.29 -10.28
C PHE A 265 -2.83 -13.18 -10.13
N THR A 266 -3.27 -13.78 -11.23
CA THR A 266 -4.08 -15.00 -11.15
C THR A 266 -3.27 -16.14 -10.52
N GLU A 267 -3.92 -17.22 -10.13
CA GLU A 267 -3.24 -18.37 -9.53
C GLU A 267 -2.13 -18.94 -10.43
N GLU A 268 -2.44 -19.11 -11.72
CA GLU A 268 -1.46 -19.61 -12.70
C GLU A 268 -0.26 -18.67 -12.83
N GLU A 269 -0.51 -17.37 -12.99
CA GLU A 269 0.54 -16.36 -13.08
C GLU A 269 1.37 -16.26 -11.80
N TYR A 270 0.74 -16.42 -10.64
CA TYR A 270 1.40 -16.40 -9.34
C TYR A 270 2.38 -17.57 -9.23
N LEU A 271 1.94 -18.79 -9.52
CA LEU A 271 2.79 -19.99 -9.47
C LEU A 271 3.96 -19.87 -10.46
N GLN A 272 3.68 -19.42 -11.70
CA GLN A 272 4.71 -19.18 -12.69
C GLN A 272 5.71 -18.09 -12.23
N ARG A 273 5.25 -16.99 -11.65
CA ARG A 273 6.11 -15.89 -11.18
C ARG A 273 6.95 -16.31 -9.97
N ARG A 274 6.35 -17.07 -9.05
CA ARG A 274 6.97 -17.57 -7.82
C ARG A 274 8.18 -18.44 -8.13
N ASP A 275 8.04 -19.29 -9.14
CA ASP A 275 9.03 -20.30 -9.50
C ASP A 275 10.02 -19.78 -10.58
N SER A 276 9.90 -18.52 -10.99
CA SER A 276 10.75 -17.86 -12.00
C SER A 276 11.59 -16.71 -11.43
N ASP A 277 12.40 -16.07 -12.27
CA ASP A 277 13.16 -14.85 -11.96
C ASP A 277 12.69 -13.65 -12.82
N PHE A 278 13.18 -12.45 -12.51
CA PHE A 278 12.92 -11.24 -13.31
C PHE A 278 13.45 -11.30 -14.76
N ASN A 279 14.18 -12.34 -15.16
CA ASN A 279 14.67 -12.50 -16.53
C ASN A 279 13.74 -13.36 -17.39
N MET A 280 12.85 -14.16 -16.80
CA MET A 280 11.92 -15.00 -17.57
C MET A 280 10.92 -14.19 -18.42
N THR A 281 10.61 -12.94 -18.04
CA THR A 281 9.83 -12.03 -18.90
C THR A 281 10.52 -11.69 -20.22
N MET A 282 11.83 -11.94 -20.39
CA MET A 282 12.56 -11.65 -21.65
C MET A 282 12.73 -12.87 -22.55
N LYS A 283 12.58 -14.10 -22.03
CA LYS A 283 12.94 -15.33 -22.74
C LYS A 283 11.77 -16.29 -23.01
N ASN A 284 10.60 -16.05 -22.44
CA ASN A 284 9.41 -16.87 -22.65
C ASN A 284 8.34 -16.08 -23.43
N PRO A 285 7.72 -16.65 -24.48
CA PRO A 285 6.65 -15.97 -25.23
C PRO A 285 5.37 -15.76 -24.39
N VAL A 286 5.24 -16.49 -23.27
CA VAL A 286 4.20 -16.26 -22.26
C VAL A 286 4.72 -15.21 -21.28
N HIS A 287 4.57 -13.94 -21.64
CA HIS A 287 4.81 -12.85 -20.70
C HIS A 287 3.77 -12.93 -19.57
N ILE A 288 4.22 -13.15 -18.34
CA ILE A 288 3.34 -12.99 -17.16
C ILE A 288 2.96 -11.52 -17.09
N LYS A 289 1.73 -11.19 -17.47
CA LYS A 289 1.23 -9.81 -17.52
C LYS A 289 0.22 -9.60 -16.41
N ALA A 290 0.75 -9.52 -15.18
CA ALA A 290 -0.04 -9.14 -14.02
C ALA A 290 -0.80 -7.84 -14.28
N SER A 291 -2.05 -7.78 -13.82
CA SER A 291 -2.73 -6.50 -13.70
C SER A 291 -1.97 -5.66 -12.68
N SER A 292 -1.56 -4.45 -13.05
CA SER A 292 -0.75 -3.60 -12.20
C SER A 292 -1.42 -2.25 -11.98
N THR A 293 -1.64 -1.92 -10.72
CA THR A 293 -2.14 -0.61 -10.29
C THR A 293 -0.96 0.16 -9.71
N LYS A 294 -0.54 1.23 -10.37
CA LYS A 294 0.48 2.11 -9.81
C LYS A 294 -0.12 2.84 -8.61
N LEU A 295 0.65 2.91 -7.53
CA LEU A 295 0.21 3.50 -6.26
C LEU A 295 0.79 4.89 -6.08
N PHE A 296 2.10 5.05 -6.28
CA PHE A 296 2.78 6.35 -6.21
C PHE A 296 3.87 6.46 -7.25
N LYS A 297 4.32 7.70 -7.46
CA LYS A 297 5.51 8.02 -8.25
C LYS A 297 6.16 9.29 -7.69
N ILE A 298 7.48 9.28 -7.64
CA ILE A 298 8.34 10.42 -7.34
C ILE A 298 9.25 10.60 -8.55
N ASN A 299 9.13 11.75 -9.22
CA ASN A 299 10.00 12.14 -10.31
C ASN A 299 10.91 13.28 -9.86
N GLY A 300 12.17 13.27 -10.30
CA GLY A 300 13.18 14.24 -9.87
C GLY A 300 14.14 13.69 -8.83
N PRO A 301 15.05 14.53 -8.31
CA PRO A 301 16.17 14.09 -7.49
C PRO A 301 15.69 13.54 -6.14
N LEU A 302 16.01 12.27 -5.88
CA LEU A 302 15.75 11.57 -4.62
C LEU A 302 17.07 11.00 -4.09
N LYS A 303 17.43 11.32 -2.85
CA LYS A 303 18.67 10.86 -2.22
C LYS A 303 18.55 9.38 -1.84
N THR A 304 19.68 8.68 -1.83
CA THR A 304 19.74 7.25 -1.45
C THR A 304 19.11 6.98 -0.10
N LYS A 305 19.35 7.83 0.91
CA LYS A 305 18.76 7.68 2.24
C LYS A 305 17.22 7.70 2.20
N ASP A 306 16.63 8.63 1.45
CA ASP A 306 15.18 8.77 1.35
C ASP A 306 14.59 7.59 0.57
N TRP A 307 15.25 7.17 -0.52
CA TRP A 307 14.89 5.98 -1.28
C TRP A 307 14.88 4.70 -0.42
N VAL A 308 15.94 4.44 0.35
CA VAL A 308 16.02 3.29 1.28
C VAL A 308 14.87 3.33 2.28
N ASN A 309 14.62 4.51 2.86
CA ASN A 309 13.55 4.69 3.83
C ASN A 309 12.19 4.38 3.19
N PHE A 310 11.91 4.88 1.99
CA PHE A 310 10.68 4.55 1.26
C PHE A 310 10.57 3.06 0.94
N CYS A 311 11.64 2.40 0.52
CA CYS A 311 11.65 0.95 0.27
C CYS A 311 11.26 0.16 1.53
N CYS A 312 11.92 0.44 2.67
CA CYS A 312 11.64 -0.23 3.95
C CYS A 312 10.20 0.00 4.43
N HIS A 313 9.67 1.20 4.21
CA HIS A 313 8.29 1.52 4.59
C HIS A 313 7.25 1.00 3.61
N PHE A 314 7.58 0.83 2.32
CA PHE A 314 6.65 0.20 1.38
C PHE A 314 6.53 -1.31 1.63
N TYR A 315 7.62 -1.96 2.07
CA TYR A 315 7.67 -3.36 2.48
C TYR A 315 7.61 -3.56 4.00
N THR A 316 6.87 -2.72 4.73
CA THR A 316 6.81 -2.84 6.20
C THR A 316 6.33 -4.21 6.66
N ALA A 317 6.86 -4.62 7.81
CA ALA A 317 6.68 -5.92 8.44
C ALA A 317 7.29 -7.10 7.67
N ASN A 318 8.03 -6.84 6.59
CA ASN A 318 8.86 -7.84 5.92
C ASN A 318 10.35 -7.60 6.22
N PRO A 319 10.98 -8.41 7.10
CA PRO A 319 12.40 -8.28 7.43
C PRO A 319 13.36 -8.49 6.25
N LEU A 320 12.92 -9.11 5.15
CA LEU A 320 13.80 -9.38 4.00
C LEU A 320 14.32 -8.08 3.35
N ILE A 321 13.58 -6.97 3.44
CA ILE A 321 14.08 -5.68 2.94
C ILE A 321 15.25 -5.15 3.78
N PHE A 322 15.30 -5.49 5.07
CA PHE A 322 16.45 -5.16 5.93
C PHE A 322 17.61 -6.08 5.61
N GLU A 323 17.38 -7.39 5.51
CA GLU A 323 18.42 -8.33 5.08
C GLU A 323 19.09 -7.86 3.78
N TYR A 324 18.31 -7.34 2.84
CA TYR A 324 18.85 -6.77 1.61
C TYR A 324 19.79 -5.58 1.85
N PHE A 325 19.41 -4.63 2.70
CA PHE A 325 20.17 -3.40 2.89
C PHE A 325 21.31 -3.53 3.93
N SER A 326 21.10 -4.29 5.01
CA SER A 326 22.07 -4.44 6.10
C SER A 326 22.81 -5.78 6.11
N GLY A 327 22.39 -6.76 5.30
CA GLY A 327 22.94 -8.13 5.33
C GLY A 327 22.47 -8.97 6.53
N GLU A 328 21.63 -8.41 7.39
CA GLU A 328 21.08 -9.05 8.58
C GLU A 328 19.66 -8.56 8.86
N TYR A 329 18.86 -9.36 9.57
CA TYR A 329 17.57 -8.91 10.09
C TYR A 329 17.73 -7.93 11.26
N PRO A 330 16.71 -7.11 11.54
CA PRO A 330 16.67 -6.33 12.77
C PRO A 330 16.85 -7.23 14.01
N LYS A 331 17.54 -6.72 15.04
CA LYS A 331 17.85 -7.50 16.25
C LYS A 331 16.64 -8.21 16.87
N HIS A 332 15.49 -7.53 16.96
CA HIS A 332 14.28 -8.10 17.53
C HIS A 332 13.72 -9.28 16.70
N VAL A 333 13.94 -9.29 15.38
CA VAL A 333 13.58 -10.40 14.49
C VAL A 333 14.46 -11.60 14.79
N ASN A 334 15.78 -11.40 14.87
CA ASN A 334 16.72 -12.46 15.23
C ASN A 334 16.39 -13.09 16.60
N GLU A 335 16.19 -12.27 17.62
CA GLU A 335 15.79 -12.73 18.96
C GLU A 335 14.46 -13.50 18.95
N THR A 336 13.51 -13.11 18.10
CA THR A 336 12.22 -13.81 17.95
C THR A 336 12.42 -15.17 17.27
N LEU A 337 13.25 -15.23 16.22
CA LEU A 337 13.55 -16.47 15.51
C LEU A 337 14.29 -17.48 16.41
N GLU A 338 15.22 -17.01 17.25
CA GLU A 338 15.91 -17.86 18.23
C GLU A 338 14.91 -18.49 19.21
N ARG A 339 13.94 -17.73 19.72
CA ARG A 339 12.89 -18.27 20.62
C ARG A 339 11.93 -19.24 19.94
N ILE A 340 11.68 -19.07 18.65
CA ILE A 340 10.84 -20.00 17.87
C ILE A 340 11.56 -21.34 17.67
N ARG A 341 12.90 -21.31 17.58
CA ARG A 341 13.75 -22.49 17.32
C ARG A 341 14.18 -23.24 18.57
N SER A 342 14.18 -22.57 19.73
CA SER A 342 14.40 -23.17 21.05
C SER A 342 13.20 -23.98 21.49
#